data_AF-F8PXC4-F1
#
_entry.id   AF-F8PXC4-F1
#
_cell.length_a   1.000
_cell.length_b   1.000
_cell.length_c   1.000
_cell.angle_alpha   90.00
_cell.angle_beta   90.00
_cell.angle_gamma   90.00
#
_symmetry.space_group_name_H-M   'P 1'
#
loop_
_entity.id
_entity.type
_entity.pdbx_description
1 polymer ?
#
loop_
_entity_poly.entity_id
_entity_poly.type
_entity_poly.pdbx_seq_one_letter_code
_entity_poly.pdbx_strand_id
1 'polypeptide(L)'
;MRTYLFQKEIRLDVGVENLARGKVHSTSALLDSGANGIFIDQVWAEQIGLPLVKLETSIPVYNVDGTLNAGGCITHKCSFVVEYQGHRE
;
A
#
# COMPACT_ATOMS: atom_id res chain seq x y z
N MET A 1 -29.97 3.33 21.88
CA MET A 1 -28.53 3.63 22.04
C MET A 1 -27.77 2.69 21.13
N ARG A 2 -27.18 3.19 20.03
CA ARG A 2 -26.46 2.37 19.05
C ARG A 2 -24.99 2.37 19.47
N THR A 3 -24.50 1.27 20.01
CA THR A 3 -23.09 1.15 20.42
C THR A 3 -22.26 0.99 19.16
N TYR A 4 -21.53 2.04 18.78
CA TYR A 4 -20.53 1.94 17.72
C TYR A 4 -19.29 1.27 18.32
N LEU A 5 -18.99 0.06 17.84
CA LEU A 5 -17.68 -0.55 18.07
C LEU A 5 -16.66 0.29 17.32
N PHE A 6 -15.90 1.10 18.05
CA PHE A 6 -14.80 1.87 17.50
C PHE A 6 -13.69 0.89 17.10
N GLN A 7 -13.53 0.64 15.80
CA GLN A 7 -12.35 -0.06 15.30
C GLN A 7 -11.17 0.91 15.33
N LYS A 8 -10.02 0.44 15.84
CA LYS A 8 -8.78 1.24 15.89
C LYS A 8 -8.18 1.47 14.51
N GLU A 9 -8.47 0.59 13.57
CA GLU A 9 -7.96 0.62 12.21
C GLU A 9 -9.07 0.20 11.24
N ILE A 10 -9.05 0.77 10.04
CA ILE A 10 -9.95 0.39 8.94
C ILE A 10 -9.10 -0.34 7.92
N ARG A 11 -9.45 -1.59 7.65
CA ARG A 11 -8.85 -2.39 6.60
C ARG A 11 -9.84 -2.59 5.47
N LEU A 12 -9.35 -2.46 4.24
CA LEU A 12 -10.11 -2.64 3.01
C LEU A 12 -9.56 -3.85 2.26
N ASP A 13 -10.44 -4.74 1.83
CA ASP A 13 -10.06 -5.79 0.88
C ASP A 13 -10.00 -5.17 -0.52
N VAL A 14 -8.79 -5.00 -1.05
CA VAL A 14 -8.54 -4.36 -2.35
C VAL A 14 -7.91 -5.35 -3.31
N GLY A 15 -8.20 -5.19 -4.60
CA GLY A 15 -7.46 -5.82 -5.69
C GLY A 15 -6.29 -4.94 -6.11
N VAL A 16 -5.12 -5.54 -6.32
CA VAL A 16 -3.95 -4.89 -6.92
C VAL A 16 -3.66 -5.56 -8.24
N GLU A 17 -3.77 -4.82 -9.33
CA GLU A 17 -3.55 -5.34 -10.67
C GLU A 17 -2.19 -4.94 -11.22
N ASN A 18 -1.45 -5.96 -11.64
CA ASN A 18 -0.27 -5.76 -12.46
C ASN A 18 -0.67 -5.51 -13.92
N LEU A 19 -0.55 -4.27 -14.38
CA LEU A 19 -0.88 -3.86 -15.75
C LEU A 19 -0.12 -4.62 -16.85
N ALA A 20 1.08 -5.14 -16.56
CA ALA A 20 1.85 -5.92 -17.53
C ALA A 20 1.30 -7.34 -17.72
N ARG A 21 0.55 -7.87 -16.73
CA ARG A 21 0.10 -9.27 -16.69
C ARG A 21 -1.42 -9.41 -16.67
N GLY A 22 -2.16 -8.32 -16.43
CA GLY A 22 -3.62 -8.31 -16.31
C GLY A 22 -4.17 -9.15 -15.15
N LYS A 23 -3.33 -9.45 -14.15
CA LYS A 23 -3.69 -10.29 -13.01
C LYS A 23 -3.93 -9.43 -11.78
N VAL A 24 -5.10 -9.62 -11.17
CA VAL A 24 -5.49 -9.00 -9.91
C VAL A 24 -5.10 -9.89 -8.74
N HIS A 25 -4.50 -9.29 -7.72
CA HIS A 25 -4.12 -9.93 -6.47
C HIS A 25 -4.85 -9.23 -5.32
N SER A 26 -5.69 -9.95 -4.60
CA SER A 26 -6.38 -9.41 -3.43
C SER A 26 -5.44 -9.28 -2.24
N THR A 27 -5.58 -8.19 -1.48
CA THR A 27 -4.85 -7.97 -0.23
C THR A 27 -5.65 -7.09 0.73
N SER A 28 -5.30 -7.13 2.01
CA SER A 28 -5.86 -6.26 3.03
C SER A 28 -5.02 -4.98 3.10
N ALA A 29 -5.59 -3.85 2.66
CA ALA A 29 -4.97 -2.54 2.71
C ALA A 29 -5.44 -1.75 3.94
N LEU A 30 -4.52 -1.06 4.61
CA LEU A 30 -4.86 -0.14 5.70
C LEU A 30 -5.29 1.21 5.13
N LEU A 31 -6.47 1.69 5.53
CA LEU A 31 -6.88 3.06 5.25
C LEU A 31 -6.30 3.98 6.32
N ASP A 32 -5.26 4.72 5.96
CA ASP A 32 -4.51 5.59 6.87
C ASP A 32 -4.58 7.06 6.41
N SER A 33 -5.28 7.90 7.17
CA SER A 33 -5.33 9.35 6.89
C SER A 33 -4.07 10.10 7.31
N GLY A 34 -3.14 9.45 8.02
CA GLY A 34 -1.83 9.99 8.37
C GLY A 34 -0.75 9.74 7.32
N ALA A 35 -1.01 8.89 6.32
CA ALA A 35 -0.07 8.58 5.26
C ALA A 35 -0.09 9.63 4.15
N ASN A 36 1.09 10.12 3.73
CA ASN A 36 1.22 11.08 2.62
C ASN A 36 1.04 10.47 1.22
N GLY A 37 0.89 9.15 1.12
CA GLY A 37 0.77 8.43 -0.14
C GLY A 37 0.45 6.96 0.06
N ILE A 38 0.50 6.21 -1.03
CA ILE A 38 0.26 4.77 -1.02
C ILE A 38 1.60 4.06 -0.90
N PHE A 39 1.71 3.21 0.12
CA PHE A 39 2.88 2.36 0.35
C PHE A 39 2.49 0.90 0.20
N ILE A 40 3.41 0.09 -0.30
CA ILE A 40 3.22 -1.34 -0.53
C ILE A 40 4.40 -2.09 0.07
N ASP A 41 4.12 -3.23 0.70
CA ASP A 41 5.17 -4.12 1.19
C ASP A 41 6.04 -4.59 0.01
N GLN A 42 7.35 -4.41 0.13
CA GLN A 42 8.28 -4.73 -0.96
C GLN A 42 8.28 -6.22 -1.28
N VAL A 43 8.30 -7.07 -0.25
CA VAL A 43 8.36 -8.53 -0.42
C VAL A 43 7.10 -9.01 -1.15
N TRP A 44 5.94 -8.51 -0.77
CA TRP A 44 4.69 -8.85 -1.43
C TRP A 44 4.63 -8.33 -2.88
N ALA A 45 5.07 -7.09 -3.12
CA ALA A 45 5.12 -6.52 -4.47
C ALA A 45 6.02 -7.35 -5.42
N GLU A 46 7.17 -7.82 -4.92
CA GLU A 46 8.06 -8.74 -5.65
C GLU A 46 7.39 -10.08 -5.92
N GLN A 47 6.70 -10.66 -4.91
CA GLN A 47 6.02 -11.96 -5.04
C GLN A 47 4.90 -11.94 -6.09
N ILE A 48 4.10 -10.88 -6.16
CA ILE A 48 3.05 -10.74 -7.19
C ILE A 48 3.62 -10.24 -8.54
N GLY A 49 4.91 -9.89 -8.55
CA GLY A 49 5.66 -9.50 -9.73
C GLY A 49 5.29 -8.12 -10.27
N LEU A 50 4.98 -7.15 -9.41
CA LEU A 50 4.76 -5.76 -9.83
C LEU A 50 5.99 -5.22 -10.58
N PRO A 51 5.80 -4.31 -11.56
CA PRO A 51 6.89 -3.70 -12.31
C PRO A 51 7.64 -2.68 -11.45
N LEU A 52 8.43 -3.15 -10.48
CA LEU A 52 9.22 -2.32 -9.58
C LEU A 52 10.36 -1.63 -10.34
N VAL A 53 10.43 -0.31 -10.21
CA VAL A 53 11.49 0.55 -10.74
C VAL A 53 12.25 1.16 -9.59
N LYS A 54 13.56 0.89 -9.51
CA LYS A 54 14.42 1.42 -8.47
C LYS A 54 14.48 2.95 -8.54
N LEU A 55 14.38 3.59 -7.39
CA LEU A 55 14.58 5.04 -7.26
C LEU A 55 16.07 5.36 -7.27
N GLU A 56 16.45 6.49 -7.88
CA GLU A 56 17.83 6.98 -7.83
C GLU A 56 18.26 7.29 -6.38
N THR A 57 17.35 7.87 -5.61
CA THR A 57 17.53 8.17 -4.19
C THR A 57 16.38 7.57 -3.40
N SER A 58 16.70 6.82 -2.34
CA SER A 58 15.69 6.25 -1.44
C SER A 58 14.97 7.34 -0.66
N ILE A 59 13.67 7.16 -0.42
CA ILE A 59 12.84 8.11 0.34
C ILE A 59 12.76 7.61 1.79
N PRO A 60 13.27 8.36 2.78
CA PRO A 60 13.12 7.98 4.18
C PRO A 60 11.65 8.06 4.60
N VAL A 61 11.18 7.05 5.32
CA VAL A 61 9.83 7.02 5.90
C VAL A 61 9.96 7.33 7.39
N TYR A 62 9.14 8.26 7.87
CA TYR A 62 9.09 8.64 9.28
C TYR A 62 7.74 8.24 9.87
N ASN A 63 7.76 7.75 11.10
CA ASN A 63 6.56 7.56 11.89
C ASN A 63 6.03 8.92 12.37
N VAL A 64 4.80 8.95 12.90
CA VAL A 64 4.15 10.18 13.40
C VAL A 64 4.96 10.87 14.51
N ASP A 65 5.74 10.12 15.28
CA ASP A 65 6.62 10.65 16.33
C ASP A 65 7.97 11.20 15.80
N GLY A 66 8.17 11.17 14.48
CA GLY A 66 9.39 11.66 13.82
C GLY A 66 10.54 10.66 13.78
N THR A 67 10.38 9.45 14.34
CA THR A 67 11.39 8.39 14.23
C THR A 67 11.38 7.76 12.83
N LEU A 68 12.52 7.19 12.40
CA LEU A 68 12.57 6.42 11.15
C LEU A 68 11.70 5.17 11.25
N ASN A 69 11.00 4.86 10.17
CA ASN A 69 10.21 3.64 10.08
C ASN A 69 11.12 2.41 10.15
N ALA A 70 10.72 1.41 10.93
CA ALA A 70 11.50 0.18 11.11
C ALA A 70 11.60 -0.67 9.83
N GLY A 71 10.65 -0.51 8.90
CA GLY A 71 10.69 -1.12 7.56
C GLY A 71 11.71 -0.46 6.62
N GLY A 72 12.34 0.64 7.04
CA GLY A 72 13.37 1.34 6.28
C GLY A 72 12.82 2.37 5.29
N CYS A 73 13.62 2.67 4.27
CA CYS A 73 13.28 3.64 3.24
C CYS A 73 12.51 3.00 2.08
N ILE A 74 11.74 3.80 1.36
CA ILE A 74 11.19 3.41 0.06
C ILE A 74 12.31 3.42 -0.97
N THR A 75 12.53 2.29 -1.63
CA THR A 75 13.63 2.10 -2.58
C THR A 75 13.16 1.95 -4.02
N HIS A 76 11.88 1.61 -4.23
CA HIS A 76 11.29 1.36 -5.54
C HIS A 76 9.95 2.08 -5.66
N LYS A 77 9.57 2.38 -6.90
CA LYS A 77 8.22 2.81 -7.29
C LYS A 77 7.64 1.83 -8.29
N CYS A 78 6.32 1.76 -8.39
CA CYS A 78 5.64 1.04 -9.46
C CYS A 78 4.32 1.72 -9.80
N SER A 79 3.73 1.31 -10.91
CA SER A 79 2.37 1.66 -11.30
C SER A 79 1.56 0.37 -11.36
N PHE A 80 0.38 0.42 -10.78
CA PHE A 80 -0.60 -0.67 -10.71
C PHE A 80 -1.99 -0.05 -10.65
N VAL A 81 -3.02 -0.85 -10.87
CA VAL A 81 -4.40 -0.42 -10.66
C VAL A 81 -4.89 -0.97 -9.32
N VAL A 82 -5.54 -0.13 -8.54
CA VAL A 82 -6.26 -0.55 -7.33
C VAL A 82 -7.72 -0.76 -7.68
N GLU A 83 -8.29 -1.89 -7.30
CA GLU A 83 -9.71 -2.18 -7.40
C GLU A 83 -10.34 -2.27 -6.01
N TYR A 84 -11.45 -1.56 -5.80
CA TYR A 84 -12.25 -1.69 -4.57
C TYR A 84 -13.73 -1.57 -4.90
N GLN A 85 -14.51 -2.61 -4.60
CA GLN A 85 -15.97 -2.65 -4.81
C GLN A 85 -16.43 -2.21 -6.21
N GLY A 86 -15.67 -2.60 -7.24
CA GLY A 86 -15.95 -2.26 -8.64
C GLY A 86 -15.44 -0.88 -9.09
N HIS A 87 -14.88 -0.07 -8.19
CA HIS A 87 -14.12 1.13 -8.54
C HIS A 87 -12.67 0.79 -8.84
N ARG A 88 -12.07 1.46 -9.83
CA ARG A 88 -10.68 1.25 -10.26
C ARG A 88 -9.96 2.58 -10.42
N GLU A 89 -8.76 2.67 -9.85
CA GLU A 89 -7.82 3.81 -9.98
C GLU A 89 -6.43 3.36 -10.40
#